data_AF-A0A2E4CBU8-F1
#
_entry.id   AF-A0A2E4CBU8-F1
#
_cell.length_a   1.000
_cell.length_b   1.000
_cell.length_c   1.000
_cell.angle_alpha   90.00
_cell.angle_beta   90.00
_cell.angle_gamma   90.00
#
_symmetry.space_group_name_H-M   'P 1'
#
loop_
_entity.id
_entity.type
_entity.pdbx_description
1 polymer ?
#
loop_
_entity_poly.entity_id
_entity_poly.type
_entity_poly.pdbx_seq_one_letter_code
_entity_poly.pdbx_strand_id
1 'polypeptide(L)'
;MSAPQPISTIEAETALLELNQELNRLQRTIRLAIQRQLSKMVGRSFDDLQKNRELVDSIHQLLDSHGLRVRCMECGHPAILRVSPRGDSSGVFVFDHTIEGKRTFHGGRKTIPIIRLVAKPPRKPRQTLAKPSTA
;
A
#
# COMPACT_ATOMS: atom_id res chain seq x y z
N MET A 1 -0.11 46.00 18.04
CA MET A 1 -0.27 44.89 17.07
C MET A 1 0.79 45.09 16.00
N SER A 2 1.76 44.18 15.88
CA SER A 2 2.84 44.34 14.90
C SER A 2 2.32 44.09 13.47
N ALA A 3 2.78 44.91 12.52
CA ALA A 3 2.42 44.73 11.12
C ALA A 3 2.96 43.40 10.56
N PRO A 4 2.20 42.69 9.71
CA PRO A 4 2.67 41.46 9.06
C PRO A 4 3.92 41.75 8.24
N GLN A 5 4.98 40.98 8.48
CA GLN A 5 6.24 41.07 7.75
C GLN A 5 6.16 40.21 6.48
N PRO A 6 6.68 40.68 5.32
CA PRO A 6 6.75 39.87 4.11
C PRO A 6 7.76 38.74 4.27
N ILE A 7 7.40 37.53 3.83
CA ILE A 7 8.32 36.39 3.74
C ILE A 7 9.11 36.52 2.44
N SER A 8 10.43 36.36 2.50
CA SER A 8 11.27 36.33 1.29
C SER A 8 11.14 34.98 0.56
N THR A 9 11.41 34.97 -0.74
CA THR A 9 11.37 33.74 -1.55
C THR A 9 12.28 32.65 -0.98
N ILE A 10 13.49 33.03 -0.54
CA ILE A 10 14.49 32.09 0.01
C ILE A 10 14.00 31.47 1.33
N GLU A 11 13.40 32.27 2.21
CA GLU A 11 12.82 31.77 3.46
C GLU A 11 11.68 30.78 3.19
N ALA A 12 10.80 31.07 2.24
CA ALA A 12 9.70 30.18 1.86
C ALA A 12 10.21 28.86 1.27
N GLU A 13 11.17 28.91 0.35
CA GLU A 13 11.77 27.73 -0.27
C GLU A 13 12.49 26.84 0.76
N THR A 14 13.23 27.46 1.69
CA THR A 14 13.93 26.75 2.77
C THR A 14 12.93 26.05 3.69
N ALA A 15 11.88 26.76 4.14
CA ALA A 15 10.87 26.20 5.02
C ALA A 15 10.13 25.01 4.37
N LEU A 16 9.81 25.11 3.08
CA LEU A 16 9.17 24.01 2.34
C LEU A 16 10.10 22.82 2.15
N LEU A 17 11.39 23.06 1.90
CA LEU A 17 12.40 22.00 1.81
C LEU A 17 12.53 21.25 3.14
N GLU A 18 12.64 21.97 4.26
CA GLU A 18 12.73 21.41 5.60
C GLU A 18 11.47 20.60 5.95
N LEU A 19 10.28 21.14 5.65
CA LEU A 19 9.02 20.44 5.84
C LEU A 19 8.99 19.13 5.04
N ASN A 20 9.40 19.16 3.77
CA ASN A 20 9.46 17.95 2.95
C ASN A 20 10.41 16.89 3.52
N GLN A 21 11.57 17.31 4.03
CA GLN A 21 12.52 16.39 4.66
C GLN A 21 11.91 15.75 5.91
N GLU A 22 11.23 16.53 6.74
CA GLU A 22 10.60 16.02 7.96
C GLU A 22 9.43 15.07 7.65
N LEU A 23 8.58 15.43 6.69
CA LEU A 23 7.51 14.54 6.22
C LEU A 23 8.06 13.21 5.69
N ASN A 24 9.17 13.22 4.94
CA ASN A 24 9.82 12.01 4.46
C ASN A 24 10.35 11.13 5.62
N ARG A 25 10.91 11.74 6.67
CA ARG A 25 11.36 11.01 7.87
C ARG A 25 10.18 10.37 8.61
N LEU A 26 9.09 11.11 8.83
CA LEU A 26 7.90 10.60 9.48
C LEU A 26 7.27 9.45 8.70
N GLN A 27 7.13 9.59 7.38
CA GLN A 27 6.63 8.52 6.51
C GLN A 27 7.50 7.26 6.56
N ARG A 28 8.84 7.42 6.58
CA ARG A 28 9.77 6.30 6.76
C ARG A 28 9.56 5.61 8.11
N THR A 29 9.43 6.36 9.19
CA THR A 29 9.18 5.84 10.53
C THR A 29 7.87 5.06 10.59
N ILE A 30 6.79 5.61 10.04
CA ILE A 30 5.48 4.95 9.94
C ILE A 30 5.61 3.62 9.18
N ARG A 31 6.24 3.62 8.00
CA ARG A 31 6.42 2.40 7.20
C ARG A 31 7.20 1.33 7.97
N LEU A 32 8.28 1.70 8.67
CA LEU A 32 9.09 0.76 9.45
C LEU A 32 8.31 0.20 10.65
N ALA A 33 7.50 1.02 11.31
CA ALA A 33 6.65 0.58 12.42
C ALA A 33 5.59 -0.44 11.95
N ILE A 34 4.89 -0.13 10.85
CA ILE A 34 3.90 -1.04 10.24
C ILE A 34 4.60 -2.35 9.83
N GLN A 35 5.71 -2.25 9.10
CA GLN A 35 6.50 -3.42 8.67
C GLN A 35 6.88 -4.31 9.86
N ARG A 36 7.39 -3.73 10.95
CA ARG A 36 7.78 -4.47 12.16
C ARG A 36 6.60 -5.21 12.77
N GLN A 37 5.44 -4.56 12.87
CA GLN A 37 4.26 -5.16 13.48
C GLN A 37 3.69 -6.29 12.60
N LEU A 38 3.59 -6.07 11.28
CA LEU A 38 3.12 -7.08 10.34
C LEU A 38 4.06 -8.30 10.30
N SER A 39 5.38 -8.10 10.39
CA SER A 39 6.35 -9.19 10.42
C SER A 39 6.12 -10.19 11.56
N LYS A 40 5.54 -9.78 12.69
CA LYS A 40 5.24 -10.67 13.82
C LYS A 40 4.15 -11.71 13.51
N MET A 41 3.37 -11.49 12.45
CA MET A 41 2.29 -12.38 12.04
C MET A 41 2.74 -13.41 10.98
N VAL A 42 3.93 -13.25 10.39
CA VAL A 42 4.45 -14.16 9.37
C VAL A 42 4.47 -15.60 9.90
N GLY A 43 4.03 -16.53 9.06
CA GLY A 43 3.94 -17.95 9.40
C GLY A 43 2.72 -18.33 10.24
N ARG A 44 1.84 -17.39 10.60
CA ARG A 44 0.59 -17.65 11.33
C ARG A 44 -0.61 -17.68 10.39
N SER A 45 -1.70 -18.29 10.84
CA SER A 45 -3.01 -18.32 10.18
C SER A 45 -4.07 -18.56 11.25
N PHE A 46 -5.31 -18.18 10.98
CA PHE A 46 -6.46 -18.77 11.65
C PHE A 46 -6.88 -20.06 10.92
N ASP A 47 -7.45 -21.02 11.65
CA ASP A 47 -8.05 -22.22 11.04
C ASP A 47 -9.45 -21.96 10.45
N ASP A 48 -9.74 -20.70 10.12
CA ASP A 48 -11.03 -20.20 9.67
C ASP A 48 -10.85 -19.19 8.53
N LEU A 49 -11.47 -19.49 7.39
CA LEU A 49 -11.40 -18.65 6.19
C LEU A 49 -11.89 -17.22 6.43
N GLN A 50 -12.97 -17.05 7.19
CA GLN A 50 -13.60 -15.76 7.39
C GLN A 50 -12.71 -14.86 8.27
N LYS A 51 -12.16 -15.39 9.36
CA LYS A 51 -11.17 -14.68 10.20
C LYS A 51 -9.92 -14.30 9.42
N ASN A 52 -9.43 -15.18 8.54
CA ASN A 52 -8.30 -14.87 7.67
C ASN A 52 -8.62 -13.73 6.69
N ARG A 53 -9.83 -13.70 6.12
CA ARG A 53 -10.29 -12.60 5.24
C ARG A 53 -10.37 -11.27 5.98
N GLU A 54 -11.00 -11.26 7.15
CA GLU A 54 -11.12 -10.06 7.99
C GLU A 54 -9.74 -9.49 8.38
N LEU A 55 -8.79 -10.38 8.69
CA LEU A 55 -7.41 -9.98 8.98
C LEU A 55 -6.75 -9.31 7.76
N VAL A 56 -6.78 -9.94 6.58
CA VAL A 56 -6.12 -9.35 5.39
C VAL A 56 -6.81 -8.10 4.89
N ASP A 57 -8.12 -7.96 5.08
CA ASP A 57 -8.86 -6.74 4.78
C ASP A 57 -8.46 -5.60 5.72
N SER A 58 -8.29 -5.88 7.01
CA SER A 58 -7.79 -4.91 7.99
C SER A 58 -6.35 -4.47 7.67
N ILE A 59 -5.48 -5.41 7.28
CA ILE A 59 -4.13 -5.11 6.80
C ILE A 59 -4.20 -4.24 5.54
N HIS A 60 -5.08 -4.57 4.60
CA HIS A 60 -5.23 -3.80 3.37
C HIS A 60 -5.64 -2.36 3.65
N GLN A 61 -6.63 -2.14 4.51
CA GLN A 61 -7.11 -0.80 4.89
C GLN A 61 -5.99 0.03 5.54
N LEU A 62 -5.25 -0.55 6.49
CA LEU A 62 -4.09 0.09 7.11
C LEU A 62 -3.02 0.47 6.08
N LEU A 63 -2.71 -0.41 5.13
CA LEU A 63 -1.72 -0.09 4.11
C LEU A 63 -2.23 0.97 3.13
N ASP A 64 -3.51 0.94 2.76
CA ASP A 64 -4.08 1.90 1.82
C ASP A 64 -4.12 3.31 2.40
N SER A 65 -4.42 3.47 3.69
CA SER A 65 -4.44 4.76 4.39
C SER A 65 -3.05 5.43 4.46
N HIS A 66 -1.98 4.63 4.39
CA HIS A 66 -0.60 5.12 4.39
C HIS A 66 0.06 5.10 3.01
N GLY A 67 -0.70 4.89 1.94
CA GLY A 67 -0.15 4.89 0.57
C GLY A 67 0.84 3.74 0.33
N LEU A 68 0.59 2.57 0.93
CA LEU A 68 1.44 1.39 0.87
C LEU A 68 0.75 0.20 0.20
N ARG A 69 1.57 -0.74 -0.26
CA ARG A 69 1.19 -2.06 -0.79
C ARG A 69 2.16 -3.11 -0.24
N VAL A 70 1.75 -4.37 -0.28
CA VAL A 70 2.71 -5.47 -0.08
C VAL A 70 3.47 -5.72 -1.38
N ARG A 71 4.74 -6.08 -1.31
CA ARG A 71 5.54 -6.52 -2.45
C ARG A 71 5.26 -8.01 -2.67
N CYS A 72 4.82 -8.38 -3.86
CA CYS A 72 4.70 -9.78 -4.23
C CYS A 72 6.08 -10.45 -4.18
N MET A 73 6.18 -11.60 -3.50
CA MET A 73 7.44 -12.33 -3.35
C MET A 73 7.87 -13.08 -4.62
N GLU A 74 6.95 -13.30 -5.56
CA GLU A 74 7.24 -13.99 -6.83
C GLU A 74 7.68 -13.01 -7.92
N CYS A 75 6.92 -11.94 -8.17
CA CYS A 75 7.21 -11.02 -9.28
C CYS A 75 7.69 -9.63 -8.84
N GLY A 76 7.79 -9.35 -7.53
CA GLY A 76 8.24 -8.05 -7.01
C GLY A 76 7.26 -6.88 -7.17
N HIS A 77 6.12 -7.07 -7.82
CA HIS A 77 5.15 -5.99 -8.05
C HIS A 77 4.39 -5.61 -6.77
N PRO A 78 3.94 -4.35 -6.64
CA PRO A 78 3.00 -3.95 -5.60
C PRO A 78 1.67 -4.71 -5.73
N ALA A 79 1.21 -5.28 -4.62
CA ALA A 79 0.07 -6.16 -4.54
C ALA A 79 -0.77 -5.87 -3.29
N ILE A 80 -1.98 -6.44 -3.27
CA ILE A 80 -2.85 -6.54 -2.10
C ILE A 80 -2.77 -7.99 -1.61
N LEU A 81 -2.53 -8.18 -0.31
CA LEU A 81 -2.62 -9.51 0.29
C LEU A 81 -4.10 -9.88 0.43
N ARG A 82 -4.49 -11.05 -0.05
CA ARG A 82 -5.85 -11.58 0.05
C ARG A 82 -5.85 -13.03 0.49
N VAL A 83 -7.01 -13.53 0.87
CA VAL A 83 -7.24 -14.96 1.12
C VAL A 83 -8.21 -15.52 0.08
N SER A 84 -7.77 -16.55 -0.62
CA SER A 84 -8.54 -17.32 -1.59
C SER A 84 -9.16 -18.54 -0.88
N PRO A 85 -10.41 -18.93 -1.20
CA PRO A 85 -11.05 -20.11 -0.62
C PRO A 85 -10.47 -21.45 -1.15
N ARG A 86 -9.42 -21.41 -1.98
CA ARG A 86 -8.71 -22.61 -2.43
C ARG A 86 -7.94 -23.22 -1.25
N GLY A 87 -7.71 -24.54 -1.29
CA GLY A 87 -6.97 -25.25 -0.25
C GLY A 87 -7.91 -25.98 0.72
N ASP A 88 -7.62 -25.84 2.02
CA ASP A 88 -8.47 -26.39 3.10
C ASP A 88 -9.46 -25.34 3.63
N SER A 89 -10.10 -25.63 4.76
CA SER A 89 -11.11 -24.77 5.40
C SER A 89 -10.61 -23.38 5.81
N SER A 90 -9.29 -23.16 5.88
CA SER A 90 -8.67 -21.88 6.24
C SER A 90 -8.36 -20.98 5.04
N GLY A 91 -8.41 -21.54 3.82
CA GLY A 91 -8.02 -20.87 2.59
C GLY A 91 -6.51 -20.71 2.41
N VAL A 92 -6.11 -19.98 1.36
CA VAL A 92 -4.71 -19.67 1.08
C VAL A 92 -4.45 -18.19 0.84
N PHE A 93 -3.34 -17.69 1.37
CA PHE A 93 -2.86 -16.33 1.20
C PHE A 93 -2.25 -16.14 -0.19
N VAL A 94 -2.74 -15.13 -0.91
CA VAL A 94 -2.32 -14.78 -2.26
C VAL A 94 -2.02 -13.28 -2.38
N PHE A 95 -1.05 -12.95 -3.22
CA PHE A 95 -0.78 -11.59 -3.68
C PHE A 95 -1.64 -11.31 -4.90
N ASP A 96 -2.60 -10.40 -4.77
CA ASP A 96 -3.47 -9.90 -5.85
C ASP A 96 -2.88 -8.62 -6.43
N HIS A 97 -2.49 -8.65 -7.69
CA HIS A 97 -1.93 -7.50 -8.39
C HIS A 97 -2.54 -7.37 -9.78
N THR A 98 -2.42 -6.17 -10.35
CA THR A 98 -2.85 -5.87 -11.71
C THR A 98 -1.63 -5.48 -12.53
N ILE A 99 -1.24 -6.36 -13.44
CA ILE A 99 -0.11 -6.16 -14.37
C ILE A 99 -0.72 -5.94 -15.74
N GLU A 100 -0.37 -4.83 -16.40
CA GLU A 100 -0.84 -4.52 -17.77
C GLU A 100 -2.37 -4.59 -17.95
N GLY A 101 -3.12 -4.21 -16.91
CA GLY A 101 -4.59 -4.24 -16.93
C GLY A 101 -5.21 -5.61 -16.67
N LYS A 102 -4.39 -6.66 -16.50
CA LYS A 102 -4.84 -8.00 -16.15
C LYS A 102 -4.62 -8.26 -14.66
N ARG A 103 -5.65 -8.77 -14.00
CA ARG A 103 -5.57 -9.20 -12.60
C ARG A 103 -4.91 -10.58 -12.53
N THR A 104 -3.88 -10.70 -11.71
CA THR A 104 -3.11 -11.93 -11.52
C THR A 104 -2.94 -12.21 -10.03
N PHE A 105 -2.74 -13.49 -9.70
CA PHE A 105 -2.61 -13.96 -8.33
C PHE A 105 -1.35 -14.82 -8.21
N HIS A 106 -0.49 -14.46 -7.26
CA HIS A 106 0.71 -15.23 -6.91
C HIS A 106 0.61 -15.72 -5.47
N GLY A 107 1.32 -16.79 -5.13
CA GLY A 107 1.31 -17.40 -3.81
C GLY A 107 0.39 -18.62 -3.71
N GLY A 108 -0.38 -18.69 -2.63
CA GLY A 108 -1.14 -19.90 -2.27
C GLY A 108 -0.61 -20.57 -1.00
N ARG A 109 -0.02 -19.80 -0.08
CA ARG A 109 0.48 -20.35 1.20
C ARG A 109 -0.67 -20.47 2.20
N LYS A 110 -0.65 -21.51 3.03
CA LYS A 110 -1.63 -21.69 4.14
C LYS A 110 -1.45 -20.70 5.30
N THR A 111 -0.30 -20.04 5.35
CA THR A 111 0.05 -19.08 6.40
C THR A 111 0.46 -17.74 5.80
N ILE A 112 0.40 -16.69 6.63
CA ILE A 112 0.78 -15.33 6.24
C ILE A 112 2.21 -15.35 5.68
N PRO A 113 2.41 -14.93 4.41
CA PRO A 113 3.72 -14.93 3.78
C PRO A 113 4.61 -13.84 4.37
N ILE A 114 5.90 -13.86 4.01
CA ILE A 114 6.79 -12.73 4.29
C ILE A 114 6.17 -11.45 3.70
N ILE A 115 5.93 -10.47 4.56
CA ILE A 115 5.42 -9.16 4.17
C ILE A 115 6.60 -8.23 3.93
N ARG A 116 6.66 -7.59 2.77
CA ARG A 116 7.56 -6.47 2.48
C ARG A 116 6.72 -5.31 1.98
N LEU A 117 6.84 -4.13 2.57
CA LEU A 117 6.04 -2.97 2.15
C LEU A 117 6.73 -2.21 1.01
N VAL A 118 5.95 -1.72 0.05
CA VAL A 118 6.36 -0.82 -1.04
C VAL A 118 5.35 0.31 -1.18
N ALA A 119 5.72 1.39 -1.86
CA ALA A 119 4.80 2.49 -2.15
C ALA A 119 3.63 1.99 -3.02
N LYS A 120 2.43 2.51 -2.76
CA LYS A 120 1.26 2.34 -3.62
C LYS A 120 1.53 3.03 -4.96
N PRO A 121 1.37 2.33 -6.10
CA PRO A 121 1.53 2.96 -7.40
C PRO A 121 0.59 4.16 -7.56
N PRO A 122 1.03 5.23 -8.26
CA PRO A 122 0.14 6.31 -8.66
C PRO A 122 -1.07 5.75 -9.43
N ARG A 123 -2.26 6.28 -9.17
CA ARG A 123 -3.43 5.93 -9.97
C ARG A 123 -3.19 6.43 -11.39
N LYS A 124 -3.37 5.55 -12.40
CA LYS A 124 -3.39 6.02 -13.79
C LYS A 124 -4.53 7.05 -13.91
N PRO A 125 -4.27 8.26 -14.44
CA PRO A 125 -5.34 9.21 -14.69
C PRO A 125 -6.33 8.55 -15.65
N ARG A 126 -7.62 8.60 -15.30
CA ARG A 126 -8.69 8.15 -16.19
C ARG A 126 -8.62 9.06 -17.41
N GLN A 127 -8.14 8.57 -18.55
CA GLN A 127 -8.30 9.28 -19.80
C GLN A 127 -9.81 9.42 -20.03
N THR A 128 -10.34 10.60 -19.76
CA THR A 128 -11.62 11.02 -20.31
C THR A 128 -11.45 10.99 -21.81
N LEU A 129 -11.98 9.95 -22.46
CA LEU A 129 -12.22 9.92 -23.90
C LEU A 129 -13.18 11.08 -24.21
N ALA A 130 -12.64 12.26 -24.45
CA ALA A 130 -13.37 13.33 -25.10
C ALA A 130 -13.68 12.81 -26.51
N LYS A 131 -14.95 12.48 -26.77
CA LYS A 131 -15.42 12.21 -28.12
C LYS A 131 -15.13 13.47 -28.95
N PRO A 132 -14.48 13.38 -30.11
CA PRO A 132 -14.39 14.51 -31.01
C PRO A 132 -15.81 14.86 -31.49
N SER A 133 -16.20 16.11 -31.26
CA SER A 133 -17.40 16.70 -31.83
C SER A 133 -17.24 16.71 -33.35
N THR A 134 -17.97 15.86 -34.05
CA THR A 134 -18.10 15.95 -35.51
C THR A 134 -18.88 17.22 -35.84
N ALA A 135 -18.24 18.11 -36.60
CA ALA A 135 -18.87 19.16 -37.38
C ALA A 135 -19.40 18.58 -38.70
#